data_AF-A0A662GH27-F1
#
_entry.id   AF-A0A662GH27-F1
#
_cell.length_a   1.000
_cell.length_b   1.000
_cell.length_c   1.000
_cell.angle_alpha   90.00
_cell.angle_beta   90.00
_cell.angle_gamma   90.00
#
_symmetry.space_group_name_H-M   'P 1'
#
loop_
_entity.id
_entity.type
_entity.pdbx_description
1 polymer ?
#
loop_
_entity_poly.entity_id
_entity_poly.type
_entity_poly.pdbx_seq_one_letter_code
_entity_poly.pdbx_strand_id
1 'polypeptide(L)'
;MKNVKTEFLFQKDSYLKEFEAKVVAIVENKVFLDKTAFHPGPSGGLDTDTGWLILPNGEKLEVEAVREEDRGVAHLVKGDVSALAPGITVKGVINWERRHR
;
A
#
# COMPACT_ATOMS: atom_id res chain seq x y z
N MET A 1 -6.44 18.76 -10.57
CA MET A 1 -6.44 17.55 -9.72
C MET A 1 -5.59 17.87 -8.50
N LYS A 2 -6.11 17.67 -7.28
CA LYS A 2 -5.31 17.94 -6.08
C LYS A 2 -4.16 16.92 -6.06
N ASN A 3 -2.92 17.40 -5.99
CA ASN A 3 -1.75 16.57 -5.69
C ASN A 3 -1.94 16.02 -4.27
N VAL A 4 -2.60 14.86 -4.13
CA VAL A 4 -2.67 14.17 -2.86
C VAL A 4 -1.34 13.43 -2.72
N LYS A 5 -0.41 14.05 -2.02
CA LYS A 5 0.83 13.38 -1.61
C LYS A 5 0.44 12.27 -0.63
N THR A 6 0.89 11.04 -0.86
CA THR A 6 0.68 9.93 0.08
C THR A 6 1.26 10.30 1.45
N GLU A 7 0.46 10.17 2.51
CA GLU A 7 0.91 10.32 3.89
C GLU A 7 1.62 9.05 4.36
N PHE A 8 2.84 9.19 4.89
CA PHE A 8 3.65 8.08 5.39
C PHE A 8 3.37 7.83 6.87
N LEU A 9 2.51 6.85 7.17
CA LEU A 9 2.12 6.50 8.54
C LEU A 9 3.29 5.89 9.33
N PHE A 10 4.18 5.17 8.66
CA PHE A 10 5.36 4.56 9.27
C PHE A 10 6.36 5.57 9.84
N GLN A 11 6.31 6.85 9.41
CA GLN A 11 7.11 7.92 10.01
C GLN A 11 6.55 8.40 11.36
N LYS A 12 5.26 8.17 11.61
CA LYS A 12 4.57 8.57 12.85
C LYS A 12 4.56 7.43 13.87
N ASP A 13 4.34 6.21 13.39
CA ASP A 13 4.34 5.00 14.19
C ASP A 13 4.94 3.84 13.38
N SER A 14 6.20 3.51 13.66
CA SER A 14 6.91 2.42 13.00
C SER A 14 6.37 1.04 13.36
N TYR A 15 5.59 0.92 14.43
CA TYR A 15 4.99 -0.33 14.93
C TYR A 15 3.56 -0.54 14.42
N LEU A 16 3.01 0.40 13.64
CA LEU A 16 1.69 0.28 13.05
C LEU A 16 1.67 -0.87 12.02
N LYS A 17 0.91 -1.92 12.32
CA LYS A 17 0.81 -3.13 11.48
C LYS A 17 -0.40 -3.13 10.56
N GLU A 18 -1.42 -2.37 10.91
CA GLU A 18 -2.68 -2.29 10.19
C GLU A 18 -3.14 -0.84 10.09
N PHE A 19 -3.76 -0.48 8.98
CA PHE A 19 -4.29 0.87 8.75
C PHE A 19 -5.44 0.84 7.75
N GLU A 20 -6.28 1.87 7.76
CA GLU A 20 -7.26 2.11 6.69
C GLU A 20 -6.75 3.20 5.77
N ALA A 21 -6.98 3.09 4.46
CA ALA A 21 -6.61 4.10 3.49
C ALA A 21 -7.55 4.10 2.29
N LYS A 22 -7.64 5.26 1.62
CA LYS A 22 -8.44 5.43 0.41
C LYS A 22 -7.58 5.19 -0.83
N VAL A 23 -8.10 4.39 -1.76
CA VAL A 23 -7.51 4.25 -3.09
C VAL A 23 -7.65 5.57 -3.83
N VAL A 24 -6.53 6.11 -4.31
CA VAL A 24 -6.48 7.37 -5.08
C VAL A 24 -6.24 7.14 -6.57
N ALA A 25 -5.54 6.06 -6.93
CA ALA A 25 -5.32 5.68 -8.32
C ALA A 25 -4.99 4.18 -8.44
N ILE A 26 -5.24 3.63 -9.63
CA ILE A 26 -4.85 2.28 -10.03
C ILE A 26 -4.21 2.40 -11.40
N VAL A 27 -3.04 1.80 -11.58
CA VAL A 27 -2.32 1.74 -12.86
C VAL A 27 -1.80 0.32 -13.03
N GLU A 28 -2.36 -0.43 -13.98
CA GLU A 28 -2.09 -1.87 -14.11
C GLU A 28 -2.35 -2.58 -12.77
N ASN A 29 -1.34 -3.23 -12.20
CA ASN A 29 -1.40 -3.89 -10.89
C ASN A 29 -0.83 -3.03 -9.75
N LYS A 30 -0.68 -1.72 -9.94
CA LYS A 30 -0.21 -0.78 -8.92
C LYS A 30 -1.37 -0.04 -8.29
N VAL A 31 -1.53 -0.17 -6.99
CA VAL A 31 -2.53 0.55 -6.20
C VAL A 31 -1.86 1.70 -5.46
N PHE A 32 -2.39 2.90 -5.62
CA PHE A 32 -1.91 4.10 -4.93
C PHE A 32 -2.94 4.50 -3.86
N LEU A 33 -2.45 4.81 -2.66
CA LEU A 33 -3.27 5.14 -1.49
C LEU A 33 -3.00 6.59 -1.03
N ASP A 34 -3.98 7.20 -0.38
CA ASP A 34 -3.83 8.52 0.25
C ASP A 34 -2.88 8.50 1.44
N LYS A 35 -2.75 7.36 2.12
CA LYS A 35 -1.80 7.11 3.20
C LYS A 35 -1.38 5.64 3.25
N THR A 36 -0.18 5.36 3.77
CA THR A 36 0.32 3.98 3.88
C THR A 36 1.26 3.79 5.06
N ALA A 37 1.19 2.61 5.69
CA ALA A 37 2.17 2.13 6.65
C ALA A 37 3.20 1.17 6.01
N PHE A 38 2.99 0.74 4.76
CA PHE A 38 3.99 -0.02 4.02
C PHE A 38 5.19 0.89 3.71
N HIS A 39 6.38 0.45 4.07
CA HIS A 39 7.63 1.13 3.84
C HIS A 39 8.25 0.62 2.51
N PRO A 40 8.53 1.52 1.55
CA PRO A 40 9.10 1.17 0.24
C PRO A 40 10.58 0.75 0.27
N GLY A 41 11.09 0.35 1.45
CA GLY A 41 12.52 0.12 1.70
C GLY A 41 13.42 1.36 1.50
N PRO A 42 14.74 1.23 1.67
CA PRO A 42 15.71 2.21 1.19
C PRO A 42 15.82 2.15 -0.34
N SER A 43 16.21 3.28 -0.96
CA SER A 43 16.44 3.35 -2.42
C SER A 43 17.46 2.29 -2.88
N GLY A 44 17.19 1.60 -4.00
CA GLY A 44 18.11 0.62 -4.58
C GLY A 44 17.60 -0.83 -4.67
N GLY A 45 16.32 -1.09 -4.37
CA GLY A 45 15.69 -2.39 -4.66
C GLY A 45 15.88 -3.47 -3.59
N LEU A 46 16.25 -3.09 -2.36
CA LEU A 46 16.28 -3.97 -1.20
C LEU A 46 14.86 -4.27 -0.67
N ASP A 47 14.76 -5.25 0.24
CA ASP A 47 13.51 -5.74 0.84
C ASP A 47 12.55 -4.62 1.22
N THR A 48 11.39 -4.61 0.55
CA THR A 48 10.28 -3.72 0.85
C THR A 48 9.23 -4.47 1.64
N ASP A 49 8.29 -3.76 2.25
CA ASP A 49 7.20 -4.46 2.89
C ASP A 49 6.31 -5.23 1.95
N THR A 50 5.75 -6.28 2.51
CA THR A 50 4.67 -7.06 1.92
C THR A 50 3.54 -7.19 2.89
N GLY A 51 2.43 -7.76 2.42
CA GLY A 51 1.24 -7.92 3.22
C GLY A 51 0.00 -7.96 2.34
N TRP A 52 -1.07 -7.31 2.78
CA TRP A 52 -2.37 -7.41 2.15
C TRP A 52 -3.09 -6.07 2.09
N LEU A 53 -3.84 -5.85 1.01
CA LEU A 53 -4.95 -4.91 0.98
C LEU A 53 -6.26 -5.70 1.07
N ILE A 54 -7.07 -5.41 2.06
CA ILE A 54 -8.36 -6.05 2.29
C ILE A 54 -9.46 -5.07 1.85
N LEU A 55 -10.27 -5.50 0.89
CA LEU A 55 -11.38 -4.73 0.34
C LEU A 55 -12.62 -4.80 1.25
N PRO A 56 -13.60 -3.90 1.08
CA PRO A 56 -14.84 -3.92 1.86
C PRO A 56 -15.65 -5.21 1.75
N ASN A 57 -15.55 -5.93 0.62
CA ASN A 57 -16.17 -7.23 0.40
C ASN A 57 -15.44 -8.40 1.08
N GLY A 58 -14.32 -8.14 1.77
CA GLY A 58 -13.46 -9.14 2.42
C GLY A 58 -12.42 -9.78 1.51
N GLU A 59 -12.41 -9.45 0.22
CA GLU A 59 -11.38 -9.90 -0.71
C GLU A 59 -10.00 -9.37 -0.30
N LYS A 60 -8.97 -10.20 -0.51
CA LYS A 60 -7.59 -9.88 -0.13
C LYS A 60 -6.70 -9.88 -1.36
N LEU A 61 -6.03 -8.75 -1.57
CA LEU A 61 -4.99 -8.61 -2.58
C LEU A 61 -3.62 -8.65 -1.90
N GLU A 62 -2.77 -9.58 -2.32
CA GLU A 62 -1.41 -9.69 -1.80
C GLU A 62 -0.58 -8.52 -2.32
N VAL A 63 0.10 -7.80 -1.43
CA VAL A 63 1.10 -6.78 -1.77
C VAL A 63 2.47 -7.44 -1.77
N GLU A 64 3.08 -7.59 -2.94
CA GLU A 64 4.39 -8.25 -3.10
C GLU A 64 5.57 -7.30 -2.93
N ALA A 65 5.35 -6.02 -3.20
CA ALA A 65 6.31 -4.97 -3.01
C ALA A 65 5.63 -3.61 -2.94
N VAL A 66 6.34 -2.63 -2.38
CA VAL A 66 5.97 -1.22 -2.44
C VAL A 66 7.12 -0.40 -2.98
N ARG A 67 6.85 0.62 -3.80
CA ARG A 67 7.86 1.50 -4.40
C ARG A 67 7.42 2.94 -4.37
N GLU A 68 8.33 3.87 -4.05
CA GLU A 68 8.07 5.28 -4.29
C GLU A 68 8.13 5.57 -5.80
N GLU A 69 7.11 6.24 -6.31
CA GLU A 69 6.99 6.74 -7.67
C GLU A 69 6.48 8.20 -7.61
N ASP A 70 6.48 8.91 -8.74
CA ASP A 70 6.05 10.32 -8.80
C ASP A 70 4.62 10.56 -8.24
N ARG A 71 3.78 9.53 -8.26
CA ARG A 71 2.38 9.56 -7.79
C ARG A 71 2.22 9.24 -6.29
N GLY A 72 3.29 8.88 -5.60
CA GLY A 72 3.26 8.39 -4.22
C GLY A 72 3.81 6.97 -4.11
N VAL A 73 3.26 6.18 -3.18
CA VAL A 73 3.70 4.78 -3.00
C VAL A 73 2.84 3.85 -3.85
N ALA A 74 3.47 3.20 -4.83
CA ALA A 74 2.89 2.13 -5.62
C ALA A 74 2.91 0.83 -4.81
N HIS A 75 1.73 0.26 -4.54
CA HIS A 75 1.57 -1.06 -3.94
C HIS A 75 1.38 -2.05 -5.09
N LEU A 76 2.40 -2.85 -5.37
CA LEU A 76 2.36 -3.87 -6.43
C LEU A 76 1.58 -5.05 -5.89
N VAL A 77 0.38 -5.28 -6.43
CA VAL A 77 -0.51 -6.33 -5.97
C VAL A 77 -0.55 -7.51 -6.93
N LYS A 78 -0.81 -8.70 -6.36
CA LYS A 78 -1.21 -9.90 -7.09
C LYS A 78 -2.71 -10.06 -7.07
N GLY A 79 -3.25 -10.56 -8.18
CA GLY A 79 -4.67 -10.85 -8.34
C GLY A 79 -5.38 -9.85 -9.23
N ASP A 80 -6.71 -9.96 -9.26
CA ASP A 80 -7.57 -9.08 -10.04
C ASP A 80 -7.83 -7.78 -9.28
N VAL A 81 -7.54 -6.65 -9.91
CA VAL A 81 -7.80 -5.31 -9.35
C VAL A 81 -9.12 -4.72 -9.84
N SER A 82 -9.91 -5.46 -10.61
CA SER A 82 -11.20 -5.01 -11.16
C SER A 82 -12.22 -4.59 -10.09
N ALA A 83 -12.11 -5.16 -8.89
CA ALA A 83 -12.93 -4.81 -7.73
C ALA A 83 -12.49 -3.49 -7.04
N LEU A 84 -11.32 -2.94 -7.39
CA LEU A 84 -10.84 -1.67 -6.87
C LEU A 84 -11.23 -0.50 -7.77
N ALA A 85 -11.53 0.63 -7.15
CA ALA A 85 -11.70 1.91 -7.82
C ALA A 85 -11.19 3.05 -6.93
N PRO A 86 -10.69 4.16 -7.50
CA PRO A 86 -10.43 5.38 -6.74
C PRO A 86 -11.68 5.79 -5.96
N GLY A 87 -11.55 6.00 -4.65
CA GLY A 87 -12.70 6.21 -3.78
C GLY A 87 -12.86 5.16 -2.68
N ILE A 88 -12.51 3.91 -2.98
CA ILE A 88 -12.70 2.79 -2.06
C ILE A 88 -11.75 2.90 -0.88
N THR A 89 -12.25 2.59 0.33
CA THR A 89 -11.43 2.43 1.52
C THR A 89 -11.02 0.97 1.64
N VAL A 90 -9.73 0.72 1.82
CA VAL A 90 -9.15 -0.61 2.03
C VAL A 90 -8.45 -0.65 3.38
N LYS A 91 -8.37 -1.84 3.98
CA LYS A 91 -7.52 -2.09 5.14
C LYS A 91 -6.17 -2.65 4.68
N GLY A 92 -5.09 -1.94 4.96
CA GLY A 92 -3.72 -2.43 4.77
C GLY A 92 -3.27 -3.23 5.99
N VAL A 93 -2.62 -4.38 5.74
CA VAL A 93 -2.04 -5.26 6.77
C VAL A 93 -0.61 -5.59 6.36
N ILE A 94 0.37 -5.23 7.20
CA ILE A 94 1.79 -5.49 6.94
C ILE A 94 2.17 -6.90 7.41
N ASN A 95 2.97 -7.59 6.61
CA ASN A 95 3.66 -8.79 7.01
C ASN A 95 4.77 -8.44 8.01
N TRP A 96 4.42 -8.53 9.29
CA TRP A 96 5.29 -8.08 10.38
C TRP A 96 6.56 -8.93 10.54
N GLU A 97 6.49 -10.22 10.24
CA GLU A 97 7.66 -11.11 10.28
C GLU A 97 8.71 -10.66 9.27
N ARG A 98 8.29 -10.21 8.09
CA ARG A 98 9.21 -9.67 7.07
C ARG A 98 9.82 -8.34 7.51
N ARG A 99 9.02 -7.42 8.06
CA ARG A 99 9.48 -6.09 8.48
C ARG A 99 10.54 -6.11 9.59
N HIS A 100 10.47 -7.10 10.48
CA HIS A 100 11.36 -7.20 11.64
C HIS A 100 12.54 -8.14 11.47
N ARG A 101 12.67 -8.77 10.31
CA ARG A 101 13.81 -9.60 9.97
C ARG A 101 14.95 -8.76 9.44
#